data_AF-A0A9E5UFC1-F1
#
_entry.id   AF-A0A9E5UFC1-F1
#
_cell.length_a   1.000
_cell.length_b   1.000
_cell.length_c   1.000
_cell.angle_alpha   90.00
_cell.angle_beta   90.00
_cell.angle_gamma   90.00
#
_symmetry.space_group_name_H-M   'P 1'
#
loop_
_entity.id
_entity.type
_entity.pdbx_description
1 polymer ?
#
loop_
_entity_poly.entity_id
_entity_poly.type
_entity_poly.pdbx_seq_one_letter_code
_entity_poly.pdbx_strand_id
1 'polypeptide(L)'
;LSSSSQLLRLRKDIRNRVTYKGPGTIEDGVRSRVEIEFEVDNYENARILFENLGYEVIMVYEKFRTTYALDDAEIVLDEMPYGNFIEIEASDPEVIHSLADKLNLDWEARIFDSYTVLFDFLKWTRGFQFRDLSFENFTSLEISPQDLGLRYADTP
;
A
#
# COMPACT_ATOMS: atom_id res chain seq x y z
N LEU A 1 -4.69 -16.70 7.07
CA LEU A 1 -3.39 -16.11 6.67
C LEU A 1 -3.00 -14.92 7.55
N SER A 2 -3.88 -13.93 7.73
CA SER A 2 -3.58 -12.72 8.53
C SER A 2 -3.14 -13.01 9.97
N SER A 3 -3.78 -13.95 10.67
CA SER A 3 -3.41 -14.38 12.03
C SER A 3 -2.00 -14.96 12.16
N SER A 4 -1.41 -15.37 11.03
CA SER A 4 -0.05 -15.91 10.95
C SER A 4 0.92 -14.94 10.25
N SER A 5 0.56 -13.66 10.14
CA SER A 5 1.34 -12.62 9.42
C SER A 5 1.66 -12.97 7.97
N GLN A 6 0.78 -13.73 7.31
CA GLN A 6 0.89 -14.09 5.89
C GLN A 6 -0.10 -13.28 5.05
N LEU A 7 0.26 -13.03 3.79
CA LEU A 7 -0.59 -12.37 2.80
C LEU A 7 -0.66 -13.22 1.53
N LEU A 8 -1.87 -13.36 0.98
CA LEU A 8 -2.08 -13.76 -0.40
C LEU A 8 -2.84 -12.63 -1.08
N ARG A 9 -2.33 -12.15 -2.21
CA ARG A 9 -2.91 -11.04 -2.96
C ARG A 9 -2.99 -11.41 -4.43
N LEU A 10 -4.14 -11.16 -5.02
CA LEU A 10 -4.33 -11.13 -6.47
C LEU A 10 -4.46 -9.67 -6.92
N ARG A 11 -3.56 -9.22 -7.79
CA ARG A 11 -3.53 -7.87 -8.34
C ARG A 11 -3.97 -7.90 -9.80
N LYS A 12 -4.77 -6.89 -10.18
CA LYS A 12 -5.16 -6.60 -11.57
C LYS A 12 -4.64 -5.22 -11.94
N ASP A 13 -3.68 -5.16 -12.85
CA ASP A 13 -3.21 -3.92 -13.48
C ASP A 13 -3.00 -4.15 -14.99
N ILE A 14 -1.90 -3.65 -15.57
CA ILE A 14 -1.46 -4.01 -16.92
C ILE A 14 -1.25 -5.52 -17.04
N ARG A 15 -0.85 -6.18 -15.95
CA ARG A 15 -0.69 -7.62 -15.81
C ARG A 15 -1.46 -8.10 -14.59
N ASN A 16 -1.85 -9.37 -14.59
CA ASN A 16 -2.44 -9.99 -13.41
C ASN A 16 -1.34 -10.70 -12.64
N ARG A 17 -1.22 -10.45 -11.33
CA ARG A 17 -0.17 -11.06 -10.51
C ARG A 17 -0.74 -11.68 -9.25
N VAL A 18 -0.18 -12.82 -8.87
CA VAL A 18 -0.36 -13.41 -7.56
C VAL A 18 0.89 -13.12 -6.75
N THR A 19 0.71 -12.58 -5.55
CA THR A 19 1.78 -12.41 -4.57
C THR A 19 1.41 -13.17 -3.30
N TYR A 20 2.29 -14.06 -2.84
CA TYR A 20 2.26 -14.63 -1.50
C TYR A 20 3.43 -14.07 -0.68
N LYS A 21 3.14 -13.62 0.54
CA LYS A 21 4.14 -13.21 1.52
C LYS A 21 4.00 -14.10 2.74
N GLY A 22 5.08 -14.80 3.08
CA GLY A 22 5.19 -15.65 4.25
C GLY A 22 5.26 -14.85 5.56
N PRO A 23 5.27 -15.54 6.71
CA PRO A 23 5.48 -14.90 8.00
C PRO A 23 6.83 -14.18 8.01
N GLY A 24 6.91 -13.05 8.70
CA GLY A 24 8.18 -12.40 8.95
C GLY A 24 9.03 -13.22 9.93
N THR A 25 10.28 -13.45 9.60
CA THR A 25 11.31 -13.98 10.51
C THR A 25 12.30 -12.87 10.84
N ILE A 26 12.96 -12.98 12.00
CA ILE A 26 14.11 -12.12 12.34
C ILE A 26 15.34 -13.01 12.14
N GLU A 27 16.16 -12.68 11.15
CA GLU A 27 17.46 -13.31 10.90
C GLU A 27 18.52 -12.22 11.05
N ASP A 28 19.48 -12.42 11.95
CA ASP A 28 20.55 -11.47 12.26
C ASP A 28 20.09 -10.03 12.57
N GLY A 29 18.93 -9.89 13.22
CA GLY A 29 18.34 -8.58 13.55
C GLY A 29 17.62 -7.91 12.38
N VAL A 30 17.59 -8.54 11.20
CA VAL A 30 16.89 -8.07 10.01
C VAL A 30 15.58 -8.85 9.86
N ARG A 31 14.49 -8.13 9.60
CA ARG A 31 13.20 -8.75 9.30
C ARG A 31 13.21 -9.27 7.87
N SER A 32 13.23 -10.59 7.71
CA SER A 32 13.12 -11.27 6.42
C SER A 32 11.74 -11.90 6.26
N ARG A 33 11.29 -12.13 5.02
CA ARG A 33 10.11 -12.96 4.75
C ARG A 33 10.23 -13.60 3.37
N VAL A 34 9.66 -14.80 3.22
CA VAL A 34 9.49 -15.41 1.90
C VAL A 34 8.48 -14.59 1.10
N GLU A 35 8.84 -14.22 -0.13
CA GLU A 35 7.96 -13.57 -1.10
C GLU A 35 7.96 -14.39 -2.40
N ILE A 36 6.76 -14.79 -2.84
CA ILE A 36 6.56 -15.51 -4.09
C ILE A 36 5.62 -14.65 -4.93
N GLU A 37 6.12 -14.15 -6.06
CA GLU A 37 5.32 -13.38 -7.01
C GLU A 37 5.42 -13.99 -8.40
N PHE A 38 4.28 -14.13 -9.07
CA PHE A 38 4.21 -14.59 -10.46
C PHE A 38 3.02 -13.99 -11.20
N GLU A 39 3.13 -13.95 -12.53
CA GLU A 39 2.08 -13.50 -13.42
C GLU A 39 1.06 -14.62 -13.67
N VAL A 40 -0.22 -14.26 -13.76
CA VAL A 40 -1.30 -15.15 -14.20
C VAL A 40 -1.94 -14.59 -15.45
N ASP A 41 -2.33 -15.47 -16.36
CA ASP A 41 -2.94 -15.10 -17.64
C ASP A 41 -4.38 -14.57 -17.48
N ASN A 42 -5.11 -15.10 -16.51
CA ASN A 42 -6.50 -14.75 -16.26
C ASN A 42 -6.79 -14.50 -14.77
N TYR A 43 -7.12 -13.25 -14.44
CA TYR A 43 -7.48 -12.83 -13.08
C TYR A 43 -8.64 -13.63 -12.50
N GLU A 44 -9.72 -13.82 -13.28
CA GLU A 44 -10.94 -14.46 -12.79
C GLU A 44 -10.72 -15.94 -12.51
N ASN A 45 -9.98 -16.64 -13.37
CA ASN A 45 -9.62 -18.04 -13.13
C ASN A 45 -8.75 -18.20 -11.87
N ALA A 46 -7.78 -17.31 -11.66
CA ALA A 46 -6.95 -17.33 -10.45
C ALA A 46 -7.78 -17.06 -9.19
N ARG A 47 -8.72 -16.11 -9.25
CA ARG A 47 -9.67 -15.82 -8.17
C ARG A 47 -10.52 -17.05 -7.84
N ILE A 48 -11.19 -17.62 -8.84
CA ILE A 48 -12.04 -18.82 -8.68
C ILE A 48 -11.23 -19.98 -8.10
N LEU A 49 -9.98 -20.18 -8.55
CA LEU A 49 -9.09 -21.19 -7.98
C LEU A 49 -8.88 -20.98 -6.48
N PHE A 50 -8.54 -19.76 -6.04
CA PHE A 50 -8.33 -19.48 -4.61
C PHE A 50 -9.61 -19.66 -3.78
N GLU A 51 -10.76 -19.25 -4.31
CA GLU A 51 -12.06 -19.47 -3.66
C GLU A 51 -12.35 -20.98 -3.49
N ASN A 52 -12.06 -21.80 -4.51
CA ASN A 52 -12.22 -23.26 -4.44
C ASN A 52 -11.21 -23.94 -3.49
N LEU A 53 -10.06 -23.30 -3.23
CA LEU A 53 -9.10 -23.74 -2.22
C LEU A 53 -9.47 -23.29 -0.79
N GLY A 54 -10.60 -22.59 -0.63
CA GLY A 54 -11.12 -22.13 0.66
C GLY A 54 -10.59 -20.77 1.11
N TYR A 55 -9.97 -19.99 0.22
CA TYR A 55 -9.64 -18.60 0.52
C TYR A 55 -10.83 -17.68 0.28
N GLU A 56 -10.92 -16.61 1.07
CA GLU A 56 -11.96 -15.59 0.94
C GLU A 56 -11.32 -14.21 0.72
N VAL A 57 -12.02 -13.34 -0.02
CA VAL A 57 -11.59 -11.95 -0.22
C VAL A 57 -11.85 -11.15 1.04
N ILE A 58 -10.78 -10.80 1.76
CA ILE A 58 -10.86 -10.01 2.99
C ILE A 58 -10.99 -8.51 2.76
N MET A 59 -10.46 -8.01 1.63
CA MET A 59 -10.46 -6.60 1.24
C MET A 59 -10.06 -6.48 -0.23
N VAL A 60 -10.70 -5.58 -0.96
CA VAL A 60 -10.21 -5.02 -2.22
C VAL A 60 -9.72 -3.60 -1.94
N TYR A 61 -8.57 -3.23 -2.50
CA TYR A 61 -8.15 -1.83 -2.52
C TYR A 61 -7.69 -1.41 -3.91
N GLU A 62 -8.00 -0.17 -4.27
CA GLU A 62 -7.68 0.46 -5.54
C GLU A 62 -6.67 1.58 -5.32
N LYS A 63 -5.84 1.82 -6.33
CA LYS A 63 -4.96 2.99 -6.40
C LYS A 63 -4.52 3.25 -7.83
N PHE A 64 -4.21 4.50 -8.14
CA PHE A 64 -3.42 4.84 -9.31
C PHE A 64 -1.98 5.12 -8.87
N ARG A 65 -1.01 4.53 -9.57
CA ARG A 65 0.41 4.68 -9.26
C ARG A 65 1.14 5.26 -10.46
N THR A 66 1.90 6.32 -10.22
CA THR A 66 2.89 6.83 -11.17
C THR A 66 4.28 6.68 -10.57
N THR A 67 5.18 6.05 -11.32
CA THR A 67 6.56 5.78 -10.90
C THR A 67 7.54 6.60 -11.73
N TYR A 68 8.48 7.26 -11.07
CA TYR A 68 9.59 8.00 -11.68
C TYR A 68 10.93 7.45 -11.17
N ALA A 69 11.93 7.39 -12.04
CA ALA A 69 13.31 7.19 -11.63
C ALA A 69 13.97 8.57 -11.47
N LEU A 70 14.57 8.82 -10.31
CA LEU A 70 15.27 10.07 -10.00
C LEU A 70 16.50 9.76 -9.16
N ASP A 71 17.69 10.15 -9.65
CA ASP A 71 18.97 9.75 -9.07
C ASP A 71 19.03 8.21 -8.88
N ASP A 72 19.48 7.73 -7.71
CA ASP A 72 19.54 6.31 -7.34
C ASP A 72 18.28 5.84 -6.58
N ALA A 73 17.13 6.48 -6.85
CA ALA A 73 15.86 6.19 -6.18
C ALA A 73 14.67 6.06 -7.16
N GLU A 74 13.65 5.39 -6.68
CA GLU A 74 12.31 5.38 -7.26
C GLU A 74 11.41 6.34 -6.47
N ILE A 75 10.79 7.29 -7.17
CA ILE A 75 9.77 8.18 -6.62
C ILE A 75 8.41 7.68 -7.10
N VAL A 76 7.55 7.35 -6.15
CA VAL A 76 6.24 6.79 -6.42
C VAL A 76 5.19 7.77 -5.95
N LEU A 77 4.27 8.15 -6.84
CA LEU A 77 3.07 8.90 -6.51
C LEU A 77 1.87 7.95 -6.54
N ASP A 78 1.25 7.76 -5.39
CA ASP A 78 0.07 6.93 -5.21
C ASP A 78 -1.16 7.81 -4.96
N GLU A 79 -2.12 7.76 -5.87
CA GLU A 79 -3.46 8.30 -5.68
C GLU A 79 -4.33 7.21 -5.05
N MET A 80 -4.70 7.40 -3.78
CA MET A 80 -5.55 6.52 -3.02
C MET A 80 -6.96 7.13 -2.90
N PRO A 81 -8.01 6.32 -2.64
CA PRO A 81 -9.37 6.84 -2.45
C PRO A 81 -9.51 7.92 -1.38
N TYR A 82 -8.60 7.99 -0.40
CA TYR A 82 -8.62 8.95 0.71
C TYR A 82 -7.51 10.02 0.63
N GLY A 83 -6.72 10.08 -0.44
CA GLY A 83 -5.66 11.09 -0.57
C GLY A 83 -4.47 10.63 -1.42
N ASN A 84 -3.54 11.56 -1.63
CA ASN A 84 -2.33 11.32 -2.41
C ASN A 84 -1.12 11.11 -1.51
N PHE A 85 -0.24 10.21 -1.92
CA PHE A 85 0.95 9.81 -1.18
C PHE A 85 2.18 9.80 -2.09
N ILE A 86 3.34 10.05 -1.48
CA ILE A 86 4.64 9.89 -2.11
C ILE A 86 5.45 8.84 -1.34
N GLU A 87 6.04 7.89 -2.07
CA GLU A 87 7.06 6.97 -1.55
C GLU A 87 8.40 7.30 -2.23
N ILE A 88 9.47 7.33 -1.44
CA ILE A 88 10.85 7.46 -1.93
C ILE A 88 11.55 6.15 -1.58
N GLU A 89 11.81 5.32 -2.58
CA GLU A 89 12.46 4.02 -2.41
C GLU A 89 13.90 4.08 -2.93
N ALA A 90 14.86 3.83 -2.05
CA ALA A 90 16.27 3.71 -2.41
C ALA A 90 16.96 2.65 -1.54
N SER A 91 18.05 2.06 -2.03
CA SER A 91 18.86 1.13 -1.25
C SER A 91 19.65 1.81 -0.13
N ASP A 92 19.92 3.11 -0.27
CA ASP A 92 20.66 3.93 0.69
C ASP A 92 19.71 4.92 1.39
N PRO A 93 19.57 4.87 2.73
CA PRO A 93 18.76 5.81 3.49
C PRO A 93 19.16 7.29 3.31
N GLU A 94 20.44 7.60 3.07
CA GLU A 94 20.89 8.99 2.88
C GLU A 94 20.33 9.58 1.58
N VAL A 95 20.13 8.74 0.55
CA VAL A 95 19.48 9.15 -0.71
C VAL A 95 18.02 9.52 -0.45
N ILE A 96 17.32 8.76 0.40
CA ILE A 96 15.92 9.04 0.77
C ILE A 96 15.81 10.39 1.48
N HIS A 97 16.67 10.63 2.48
CA HIS A 97 16.74 11.90 3.19
C HIS A 97 17.03 13.08 2.26
N SER A 98 18.06 12.97 1.42
CA SER A 98 18.45 14.00 0.46
C SER A 98 17.34 14.32 -0.54
N LEU A 99 16.60 13.30 -1.02
CA LEU A 99 15.48 13.50 -1.94
C LEU A 99 14.27 14.12 -1.26
N ALA A 100 13.95 13.74 -0.02
CA ALA A 100 12.90 14.40 0.75
C ALA A 100 13.18 15.91 0.90
N ASP A 101 14.43 16.27 1.24
CA ASP A 101 14.85 17.68 1.33
C ASP A 101 14.78 18.38 -0.03
N LYS A 102 15.27 17.75 -1.11
CA LYS A 102 15.21 18.31 -2.48
C LYS A 102 13.77 18.54 -2.97
N LEU A 103 12.85 17.65 -2.58
CA LEU A 103 11.42 17.75 -2.91
C LEU A 103 10.66 18.64 -1.93
N ASN A 104 11.34 19.26 -0.96
CA ASN A 104 10.76 20.11 0.07
C ASN A 104 9.64 19.41 0.86
N LEU A 105 9.85 18.12 1.16
CA LEU A 105 8.97 17.30 1.98
C LEU A 105 9.40 17.39 3.45
N ASP A 106 8.45 17.64 4.34
CA ASP A 106 8.68 17.61 5.77
C ASP A 106 8.97 16.18 6.23
N TRP A 107 10.24 15.95 6.58
CA TRP A 107 10.72 14.65 7.06
C TRP A 107 9.94 14.13 8.26
N GLU A 108 9.46 15.01 9.14
CA GLU A 108 8.69 14.67 10.34
C GLU A 108 7.21 14.40 10.03
N ALA A 109 6.77 14.49 8.77
CA ALA A 109 5.46 14.04 8.31
C ALA A 109 5.49 12.63 7.70
N ARG A 110 6.65 11.95 7.70
CA ARG A 110 6.80 10.58 7.17
C ARG A 110 5.85 9.58 7.84
N ILE A 111 5.42 8.60 7.06
CA ILE A 111 4.39 7.62 7.46
C ILE A 111 5.02 6.23 7.48
N PHE A 112 4.84 5.52 8.60
CA PHE A 112 5.30 4.13 8.75
C PHE A 112 4.19 3.10 8.51
N ASP A 113 2.93 3.55 8.60
CA ASP A 113 1.76 2.71 8.41
C ASP A 113 1.48 2.47 6.93
N SER A 114 1.14 1.22 6.60
CA SER A 114 0.67 0.87 5.25
C SER A 114 -0.71 1.46 4.95
N TYR A 115 -1.06 1.59 3.67
CA TYR A 115 -2.37 2.06 3.23
C TYR A 115 -3.58 1.34 3.86
N THR A 116 -3.46 0.04 4.13
CA THR A 116 -4.56 -0.72 4.75
C THR A 116 -4.68 -0.41 6.24
N VAL A 117 -3.57 -0.11 6.93
CA VAL A 117 -3.57 0.31 8.33
C VAL A 117 -4.16 1.72 8.46
N LEU A 118 -3.75 2.64 7.58
CA LEU A 118 -4.34 3.97 7.48
C LEU A 118 -5.85 3.90 7.21
N PHE A 119 -6.28 3.00 6.32
CA PHE A 119 -7.70 2.79 6.06
C PHE A 119 -8.44 2.24 7.28
N ASP A 120 -7.88 1.26 7.99
CA ASP A 120 -8.50 0.72 9.19
C ASP A 120 -8.65 1.79 10.29
N PHE A 121 -7.64 2.65 10.45
CA PHE A 121 -7.72 3.82 11.33
C PHE A 121 -8.82 4.78 10.88
N LEU A 122 -8.91 5.08 9.58
CA LEU A 122 -9.94 5.96 9.04
C LEU A 122 -11.36 5.42 9.24
N LYS A 123 -11.56 4.11 9.05
CA LYS A 123 -12.85 3.47 9.35
C LYS A 123 -13.22 3.64 10.81
N TRP A 124 -12.25 3.52 11.72
CA TRP A 124 -12.47 3.70 13.14
C TRP A 124 -12.81 5.16 13.49
N THR A 125 -12.07 6.14 12.96
CA THR A 125 -12.29 7.57 13.26
C THR A 125 -13.60 8.10 12.65
N ARG A 126 -13.98 7.63 11.47
CA ARG A 126 -15.17 8.11 10.72
C ARG A 126 -16.39 7.19 10.82
N GLY A 127 -16.25 6.02 11.43
CA GLY A 127 -17.34 5.04 11.58
C GLY A 127 -17.74 4.33 10.28
N PHE A 128 -16.86 4.27 9.27
CA PHE A 128 -17.18 3.62 7.99
C PHE A 128 -17.39 2.11 8.15
N GLN A 129 -18.40 1.59 7.45
CA GLN A 129 -18.81 0.18 7.54
C GLN A 129 -18.47 -0.63 6.28
N PHE A 130 -18.01 0.02 5.21
CA PHE A 130 -17.65 -0.68 3.98
C PHE A 130 -16.32 -1.43 4.14
N ARG A 131 -16.21 -2.58 3.48
CA ARG A 131 -15.05 -3.46 3.54
C ARG A 131 -13.88 -2.96 2.69
N ASP A 132 -14.20 -2.43 1.50
CA ASP A 132 -13.23 -2.21 0.43
C ASP A 132 -12.74 -0.76 0.39
N LEU A 133 -11.44 -0.59 0.14
CA LEU A 133 -10.81 0.70 -0.12
C LEU A 133 -10.88 1.00 -1.63
N SER A 134 -12.07 1.32 -2.11
CA SER A 134 -12.35 1.63 -3.53
C SER A 134 -12.65 3.11 -3.73
N PHE A 135 -12.39 3.66 -4.92
CA PHE A 135 -12.75 5.05 -5.22
C PHE A 135 -14.26 5.28 -5.16
N GLU A 136 -15.06 4.27 -5.51
CA GLU A 136 -16.52 4.33 -5.43
C GLU A 136 -17.00 4.59 -3.99
N ASN A 137 -16.43 3.90 -2.99
CA ASN A 137 -16.80 4.09 -1.58
C ASN A 137 -16.45 5.49 -1.05
N PHE A 138 -15.53 6.20 -1.71
CA PHE A 138 -15.04 7.52 -1.31
C PHE A 138 -15.56 8.67 -2.18
N THR A 139 -16.37 8.41 -3.21
CA THR A 139 -16.79 9.41 -4.20
C THR A 139 -17.47 10.65 -3.59
N SER A 140 -18.16 10.49 -2.46
CA SER A 140 -18.87 11.58 -1.78
C SER A 140 -18.28 11.91 -0.40
N LEU A 141 -17.05 11.49 -0.14
CA LEU A 141 -16.36 11.68 1.15
C LEU A 141 -15.22 12.67 0.98
N GLU A 142 -15.21 13.71 1.81
CA GLU A 142 -14.04 14.57 1.98
C GLU A 142 -13.20 14.02 3.13
N ILE A 143 -11.97 13.61 2.81
CA ILE A 143 -10.99 13.12 3.78
C ILE A 143 -9.83 14.12 3.86
N SER A 144 -9.50 14.54 5.07
CA SER A 144 -8.32 15.34 5.37
C SER A 144 -7.21 14.48 5.97
N PRO A 145 -5.93 14.91 5.91
CA PRO A 145 -4.87 14.21 6.62
C PRO A 145 -5.15 14.05 8.12
N GLN A 146 -5.88 14.98 8.74
CA GLN A 146 -6.22 14.91 10.17
C GLN A 146 -7.16 13.74 10.48
N ASP A 147 -8.04 13.34 9.56
CA ASP A 147 -8.88 12.15 9.73
C ASP A 147 -8.06 10.85 9.80
N LEU A 148 -6.85 10.89 9.25
CA LEU A 148 -5.84 9.82 9.26
C LEU A 148 -4.82 9.98 10.39
N GLY A 149 -4.89 11.04 11.20
CA GLY A 149 -3.87 11.36 12.21
C GLY A 149 -2.56 11.89 11.61
N LEU A 150 -2.60 12.37 10.37
CA LEU A 150 -1.46 12.81 9.59
C LEU A 150 -1.51 14.32 9.32
N ARG A 151 -0.47 14.81 8.64
CA ARG A 151 -0.36 16.16 8.09
C ARG A 151 0.31 16.10 6.72
N TYR A 152 0.08 17.10 5.88
CA TYR A 152 0.79 17.20 4.60
C TYR A 152 2.30 17.29 4.83
N ALA A 153 3.06 16.58 4.00
CA ALA A 153 4.51 16.67 3.97
C ALA A 153 4.98 17.82 3.07
N ASP A 154 4.21 18.15 2.03
CA ASP A 154 4.44 19.27 1.14
C ASP A 154 3.75 20.54 1.63
N THR A 155 4.19 21.68 1.11
CA THR A 155 3.54 22.98 1.28
C THR A 155 3.08 23.49 -0.09
N PRO A 156 1.85 24.05 -0.20
CA PRO A 156 1.36 24.67 -1.44
C PRO A 156 2.20 25.86 -1.92
#